data_AF-A0A2D9T6D5-F1
#
_entry.id   AF-A0A2D9T6D5-F1
#
_cell.length_a   1.000
_cell.length_b   1.000
_cell.length_c   1.000
_cell.angle_alpha   90.00
_cell.angle_beta   90.00
_cell.angle_gamma   90.00
#
_symmetry.space_group_name_H-M   'P 1'
#
loop_
_entity.id
_entity.type
_entity.pdbx_description
1 polymer ?
#
loop_
_entity_poly.entity_id
_entity_poly.type
_entity_poly.pdbx_seq_one_letter_code
_entity_poly.pdbx_strand_id
1 'polypeptide(L)'
;MQSLSLAFLPFFVLPIHIATTPATTTAPVTERTVASAPRSTPRASEPTPATRIAPAVPVGHRAAPSGCDEAVVPSYTSLSYGTPTRGRLSDAQFLGESEFVHHVDAQNCNFWGTDELVGVVGRVARKVAAENPGVRLTVGELSQEEGGDIVGHSSHENGRDVDFGFYWVDEDGLPYEPSRLINVRADKTAVVDGKTLTFDVARNWKIIEALLTDEEADLNIALINVRIRRWLLDYARESGVSDDLRHRASVVMRVPKRGAHPHLNHFHVRIYCPEDDGQCRDFNGLWDWVADARAERAEASDALARAEQPAETLARR
;
A
#
# COMPACT_ATOMS: atom_id res chain seq x y z
N MET A 1 67.91 1.78 4.19
CA MET A 1 68.04 3.04 4.95
C MET A 1 67.08 4.06 4.34
N GLN A 2 65.92 4.26 4.95
CA GLN A 2 65.11 5.49 4.89
C GLN A 2 64.05 5.34 5.99
N SER A 3 64.12 6.23 6.97
CA SER A 3 63.32 6.25 8.20
C SER A 3 62.12 7.17 7.99
N LEU A 4 60.90 6.67 8.22
CA LEU A 4 59.68 7.47 8.24
C LEU A 4 59.30 7.74 9.70
N SER A 5 59.51 8.99 10.13
CA SER A 5 59.06 9.52 11.42
C SER A 5 57.55 9.71 11.42
N LEU A 6 56.85 9.02 12.34
CA LEU A 6 55.49 9.37 12.74
C LEU A 6 55.53 10.57 13.68
N ALA A 7 54.86 11.67 13.30
CA ALA A 7 54.63 12.81 14.16
C ALA A 7 53.37 12.58 15.03
N PHE A 8 53.56 12.63 16.35
CA PHE A 8 52.50 12.63 17.36
C PHE A 8 51.82 14.00 17.42
N LEU A 9 50.50 14.04 17.27
CA LEU A 9 49.66 15.21 17.57
C LEU A 9 49.25 15.18 19.06
N PRO A 10 49.36 16.28 19.81
CA PRO A 10 48.94 16.33 21.20
C PRO A 10 47.41 16.50 21.32
N PHE A 11 46.81 15.67 22.18
CA PHE A 11 45.42 15.81 22.65
C PHE A 11 45.30 17.08 23.51
N PHE A 12 44.49 18.04 23.06
CA PHE A 12 44.00 19.14 23.89
C PHE A 12 42.71 18.72 24.60
N VAL A 13 42.76 18.63 25.92
CA VAL A 13 41.59 18.44 26.79
C VAL A 13 41.04 19.83 27.14
N LEU A 14 39.84 20.15 26.66
CA LEU A 14 39.12 21.36 27.09
C LEU A 14 38.52 21.16 28.49
N PRO A 15 38.57 22.18 29.38
CA PRO A 15 37.90 22.12 30.67
C PRO A 15 36.37 22.27 30.51
N ILE A 16 35.63 21.37 31.14
CA ILE A 16 34.17 21.42 31.28
C ILE A 16 33.85 22.48 32.35
N HIS A 17 33.27 23.60 31.95
CA HIS A 17 32.65 24.55 32.88
C HIS A 17 31.24 24.07 33.23
N ILE A 18 31.08 23.63 34.48
CA ILE A 18 29.78 23.37 35.10
C ILE A 18 29.17 24.73 35.44
N ALA A 19 28.18 25.16 34.67
CA ALA A 19 27.36 26.32 34.98
C ALA A 19 26.33 25.95 36.06
N THR A 20 26.49 26.52 37.25
CA THR A 20 25.51 26.48 38.34
C THR A 20 24.34 27.40 38.00
N THR A 21 23.16 26.81 37.79
CA THR A 21 21.89 27.54 37.65
C THR A 21 21.39 28.01 39.02
N PRO A 22 20.93 29.27 39.18
CA PRO A 22 20.31 29.72 40.42
C PRO A 22 18.92 29.12 40.60
N ALA A 23 18.60 28.79 41.85
CA ALA A 23 17.31 28.26 42.28
C ALA A 23 16.20 29.30 42.13
N THR A 24 15.16 28.97 41.37
CA THR A 24 13.94 29.78 41.26
C THR A 24 13.03 29.51 42.45
N THR A 25 12.78 30.55 43.23
CA THR A 25 11.79 30.61 44.31
C THR A 25 10.39 30.34 43.79
N THR A 26 9.73 29.31 44.31
CA THR A 26 8.31 29.02 44.09
C THR A 26 7.43 29.88 45.00
N ALA A 27 6.53 30.67 44.39
CA ALA A 27 5.43 31.34 45.08
C ALA A 27 4.21 30.41 45.17
N PRO A 28 3.35 30.53 46.21
CA PRO A 28 2.20 29.65 46.38
C PRO A 28 1.06 30.04 45.42
N VAL A 29 0.59 29.07 44.63
CA VAL A 29 -0.64 29.20 43.85
C VAL A 29 -1.81 28.82 44.73
N THR A 30 -2.75 29.75 44.89
CA THR A 30 -4.02 29.56 45.58
C THR A 30 -4.97 28.70 44.73
N GLU A 31 -5.45 27.59 45.31
CA GLU A 31 -6.52 26.77 44.73
C GLU A 31 -7.81 27.59 44.62
N ARG A 32 -8.29 27.79 43.39
CA ARG A 32 -9.67 28.18 43.11
C ARG A 32 -10.44 26.95 42.67
N THR A 33 -11.30 26.47 43.55
CA THR A 33 -12.33 25.48 43.26
C THR A 33 -13.31 26.04 42.23
N VAL A 34 -13.33 25.50 41.01
CA VAL A 34 -14.38 25.77 40.02
C VAL A 34 -15.29 24.57 39.93
N ALA A 35 -16.57 24.80 40.24
CA ALA A 35 -17.63 23.82 40.22
C ALA A 35 -17.86 23.26 38.80
N SER A 36 -18.04 21.94 38.74
CA SER A 36 -18.39 21.18 37.54
C SER A 36 -19.81 21.51 37.05
N ALA A 37 -19.95 21.88 35.77
CA ALA A 37 -21.23 21.96 35.06
C ALA A 37 -21.37 20.74 34.12
N PRO A 38 -22.60 20.21 33.92
CA PRO A 38 -22.78 18.99 33.14
C PRO A 38 -22.55 19.23 31.64
N ARG A 39 -21.72 18.40 31.01
CA ARG A 39 -21.53 18.36 29.56
C ARG A 39 -22.80 17.86 28.88
N SER A 40 -23.45 18.72 28.12
CA SER A 40 -24.39 18.32 27.06
C SER A 40 -23.61 17.61 25.95
N THR A 41 -24.01 16.38 25.62
CA THR A 41 -23.52 15.64 24.46
C THR A 41 -24.02 16.31 23.17
N PRO A 42 -23.16 16.60 22.18
CA PRO A 42 -23.66 16.95 20.85
C PRO A 42 -24.19 15.68 20.19
N ARG A 43 -25.39 15.80 19.62
CA ARG A 43 -26.04 14.83 18.73
C ARG A 43 -25.11 14.55 17.55
N ALA A 44 -24.85 13.27 17.26
CA ALA A 44 -24.11 12.84 16.08
C ALA A 44 -24.78 13.41 14.82
N SER A 45 -24.07 14.26 14.11
CA SER A 45 -24.40 14.69 12.75
C SER A 45 -24.14 13.52 11.78
N GLU A 46 -25.06 13.33 10.83
CA GLU A 46 -24.97 12.33 9.77
C GLU A 46 -23.63 12.44 9.00
N PRO A 47 -23.05 11.32 8.54
CA PRO A 47 -21.82 11.36 7.78
C PRO A 47 -22.04 12.10 6.45
N THR A 48 -21.21 13.11 6.21
CA THR A 48 -21.07 13.80 4.93
C THR A 48 -20.72 12.76 3.85
N PRO A 49 -21.27 12.85 2.62
CA PRO A 49 -20.94 11.89 1.57
C PRO A 49 -19.43 11.93 1.31
N ALA A 50 -18.81 10.74 1.22
CA ALA A 50 -17.42 10.58 0.85
C ALA A 50 -17.12 11.41 -0.41
N THR A 51 -16.01 12.15 -0.37
CA THR A 51 -15.47 12.90 -1.50
C THR A 51 -15.51 12.02 -2.74
N ARG A 52 -16.17 12.51 -3.79
CA ARG A 52 -16.32 11.81 -5.07
C ARG A 52 -14.92 11.57 -5.65
N ILE A 53 -14.39 10.36 -5.48
CA ILE A 53 -13.18 9.91 -6.17
C ILE A 53 -13.47 10.06 -7.67
N ALA A 54 -12.54 10.67 -8.42
CA ALA A 54 -12.65 10.77 -9.87
C ALA A 54 -12.89 9.35 -10.45
N PRO A 55 -13.77 9.19 -11.44
CA PRO A 55 -14.19 7.87 -11.85
C PRO A 55 -13.00 7.04 -12.31
N ALA A 56 -12.73 5.93 -11.60
CA ALA A 56 -11.79 4.92 -12.04
C ALA A 56 -12.13 4.56 -13.49
N VAL A 57 -11.17 4.76 -14.40
CA VAL A 57 -11.33 4.38 -15.81
C VAL A 57 -11.65 2.89 -15.84
N PRO A 58 -12.78 2.47 -16.45
CA PRO A 58 -13.19 1.07 -16.46
C PRO A 58 -12.06 0.22 -17.03
N VAL A 59 -11.53 -0.69 -16.22
CA VAL A 59 -10.70 -1.78 -16.72
C VAL A 59 -11.64 -2.62 -17.58
N GLY A 60 -11.32 -2.84 -18.87
CA GLY A 60 -12.16 -3.67 -19.73
C GLY A 60 -12.34 -5.05 -19.10
N HIS A 61 -13.57 -5.35 -18.66
CA HIS A 61 -13.89 -6.61 -17.98
C HIS A 61 -13.98 -7.73 -19.02
N ARG A 62 -13.11 -8.74 -18.89
CA ARG A 62 -13.40 -10.08 -19.40
C ARG A 62 -14.23 -10.80 -18.34
N ALA A 63 -15.18 -11.63 -18.81
CA ALA A 63 -16.12 -12.37 -17.96
C ALA A 63 -15.39 -13.11 -16.83
N ALA A 64 -16.02 -13.16 -15.66
CA ALA A 64 -15.54 -13.94 -14.54
C ALA A 64 -15.29 -15.41 -14.94
N PRO A 65 -14.32 -16.11 -14.30
CA PRO A 65 -14.17 -17.55 -14.47
C PRO A 65 -15.50 -18.26 -14.19
N SER A 66 -15.79 -19.34 -14.93
CA SER A 66 -17.01 -20.12 -14.71
C SER A 66 -17.10 -20.58 -13.25
N GLY A 67 -18.13 -20.13 -12.52
CA GLY A 67 -18.36 -20.47 -11.11
C GLY A 67 -18.14 -19.33 -10.12
N CYS A 68 -17.67 -18.16 -10.56
CA CYS A 68 -17.66 -16.94 -9.75
C CYS A 68 -18.80 -16.02 -10.25
N ASP A 69 -19.72 -15.65 -9.36
CA ASP A 69 -20.79 -14.73 -9.71
C ASP A 69 -20.21 -13.32 -9.94
N GLU A 70 -20.52 -12.70 -11.07
CA GLU A 70 -20.04 -11.36 -11.43
C GLU A 70 -21.02 -10.31 -10.88
N ALA A 71 -20.56 -9.45 -9.96
CA ALA A 71 -21.29 -8.23 -9.65
C ALA A 71 -20.97 -7.18 -10.72
N VAL A 72 -21.92 -6.94 -11.61
CA VAL A 72 -21.83 -5.93 -12.67
C VAL A 72 -22.49 -4.64 -12.20
N VAL A 73 -21.78 -3.78 -11.46
CA VAL A 73 -21.71 -2.30 -11.64
C VAL A 73 -20.62 -1.77 -10.69
N PRO A 74 -19.71 -0.86 -11.11
CA PRO A 74 -18.94 -0.05 -10.18
C PRO A 74 -19.89 0.75 -9.31
N SER A 75 -20.01 0.39 -8.03
CA SER A 75 -20.69 1.20 -7.03
C SER A 75 -19.61 1.78 -6.13
N TYR A 76 -19.41 3.10 -6.15
CA TYR A 76 -18.49 3.82 -5.24
C TYR A 76 -19.03 3.84 -3.80
N THR A 77 -19.40 2.68 -3.30
CA THR A 77 -20.14 2.48 -2.05
C THR A 77 -19.56 1.34 -1.23
N SER A 78 -18.45 0.72 -1.68
CA SER A 78 -17.83 -0.36 -0.92
C SER A 78 -17.39 0.13 0.47
N LEU A 79 -17.61 -0.70 1.49
CA LEU A 79 -17.23 -0.37 2.87
C LEU A 79 -16.37 -1.47 3.47
N SER A 80 -15.25 -1.05 4.05
CA SER A 80 -14.34 -1.93 4.78
C SER A 80 -14.62 -1.81 6.27
N TYR A 81 -14.74 -2.95 6.96
CA TYR A 81 -15.00 -2.94 8.39
C TYR A 81 -13.96 -3.75 9.15
N GLY A 82 -13.64 -3.28 10.35
CA GLY A 82 -12.75 -3.97 11.26
C GLY A 82 -11.30 -3.91 10.79
N THR A 83 -10.54 -4.95 11.13
CA THR A 83 -9.13 -5.06 10.75
C THR A 83 -8.96 -6.04 9.61
N PRO A 84 -7.84 -6.01 8.88
CA PRO A 84 -7.56 -6.99 7.82
C PRO A 84 -7.60 -8.47 8.24
N THR A 85 -7.48 -8.76 9.54
CA THR A 85 -7.47 -10.12 10.12
C THR A 85 -8.70 -10.45 10.97
N ARG A 86 -9.66 -9.52 11.04
CA ARG A 86 -10.96 -9.64 11.75
C ARG A 86 -11.89 -8.61 11.11
N GLY A 87 -12.31 -8.91 9.90
CA GLY A 87 -12.90 -7.95 8.98
C GLY A 87 -14.19 -8.43 8.32
N ARG A 88 -14.85 -7.49 7.64
CA ARG A 88 -15.88 -7.78 6.63
C ARG A 88 -15.83 -6.70 5.54
N LEU A 89 -16.46 -7.00 4.43
CA LEU A 89 -16.61 -6.12 3.27
C LEU A 89 -18.10 -6.04 2.91
N SER A 90 -18.57 -4.86 2.54
CA SER A 90 -19.89 -4.71 1.92
C SER A 90 -19.77 -3.98 0.60
N ASP A 91 -20.72 -4.25 -0.30
CA ASP A 91 -20.81 -3.62 -1.63
C ASP A 91 -19.48 -3.75 -2.38
N ALA A 92 -18.89 -4.95 -2.30
CA ALA A 92 -17.57 -5.25 -2.82
C ALA A 92 -17.50 -5.07 -4.33
N GLN A 93 -16.37 -4.55 -4.79
CA GLN A 93 -16.04 -4.50 -6.20
C GLN A 93 -15.31 -5.78 -6.62
N PHE A 94 -15.82 -6.43 -7.67
CA PHE A 94 -15.12 -7.53 -8.32
C PHE A 94 -13.97 -6.99 -9.18
N LEU A 95 -12.76 -7.53 -8.99
CA LEU A 95 -11.65 -7.36 -9.92
C LEU A 95 -11.78 -8.43 -11.01
N GLY A 96 -12.19 -8.02 -12.22
CA GLY A 96 -12.27 -8.93 -13.36
C GLY A 96 -10.93 -9.11 -14.09
N GLU A 97 -10.77 -10.25 -14.78
CA GLU A 97 -9.69 -10.41 -15.74
C GLU A 97 -9.77 -9.35 -16.85
N SER A 98 -8.62 -8.98 -17.41
CA SER A 98 -8.56 -7.98 -18.47
C SER A 98 -7.35 -8.17 -19.36
N GLU A 99 -7.13 -7.23 -20.28
CA GLU A 99 -5.87 -7.16 -21.04
C GLU A 99 -4.66 -6.78 -20.19
N PHE A 100 -4.86 -6.35 -18.94
CA PHE A 100 -3.79 -5.95 -18.01
C PHE A 100 -3.72 -6.81 -16.75
N VAL A 101 -4.76 -7.59 -16.44
CA VAL A 101 -4.87 -8.39 -15.21
C VAL A 101 -5.07 -9.85 -15.59
N HIS A 102 -4.31 -10.72 -14.94
CA HIS A 102 -4.37 -12.18 -15.08
C HIS A 102 -4.56 -12.82 -13.71
N HIS A 103 -5.64 -13.59 -13.53
CA HIS A 103 -5.92 -14.25 -12.25
C HIS A 103 -5.16 -15.57 -12.14
N VAL A 104 -4.75 -15.89 -10.91
CA VAL A 104 -4.21 -17.20 -10.56
C VAL A 104 -5.06 -17.85 -9.49
N ASP A 105 -5.09 -19.19 -9.49
CA ASP A 105 -5.93 -19.96 -8.57
C ASP A 105 -7.41 -19.52 -8.62
N ALA A 106 -7.86 -19.18 -9.84
CA ALA A 106 -9.14 -18.52 -10.13
C ALA A 106 -10.38 -19.26 -9.61
N GLN A 107 -10.27 -20.57 -9.40
CA GLN A 107 -11.30 -21.41 -8.79
C GLN A 107 -11.70 -21.00 -7.37
N ASN A 108 -10.88 -20.20 -6.67
CA ASN A 108 -11.15 -19.76 -5.30
C ASN A 108 -12.18 -18.61 -5.24
N CYS A 109 -12.42 -17.91 -6.34
CA CYS A 109 -13.36 -16.76 -6.43
C CYS A 109 -13.13 -15.63 -5.40
N ASN A 110 -11.92 -15.48 -4.87
CA ASN A 110 -11.57 -14.45 -3.89
C ASN A 110 -10.97 -13.21 -4.57
N PHE A 111 -11.65 -12.64 -5.57
CA PHE A 111 -11.20 -11.43 -6.31
C PHE A 111 -12.01 -10.19 -5.97
N TRP A 112 -12.48 -10.10 -4.73
CA TRP A 112 -13.32 -9.01 -4.26
C TRP A 112 -12.53 -8.04 -3.42
N GLY A 113 -12.73 -6.75 -3.64
CA GLY A 113 -12.06 -5.71 -2.89
C GLY A 113 -12.93 -4.51 -2.70
N THR A 114 -12.39 -3.55 -1.97
CA THR A 114 -12.94 -2.19 -1.99
C THR A 114 -12.68 -1.53 -3.34
N ASP A 115 -13.47 -0.50 -3.66
CA ASP A 115 -13.31 0.31 -4.87
C ASP A 115 -11.90 0.87 -4.98
N GLU A 116 -11.33 1.31 -3.86
CA GLU A 116 -9.97 1.84 -3.83
C GLU A 116 -8.95 0.75 -4.16
N LEU A 117 -9.06 -0.44 -3.55
CA LEU A 117 -8.12 -1.53 -3.83
C LEU A 117 -8.19 -1.97 -5.30
N VAL A 118 -9.39 -2.18 -5.84
CA VAL A 118 -9.57 -2.59 -7.24
C VAL A 118 -9.05 -1.51 -8.19
N GLY A 119 -9.30 -0.24 -7.87
CA GLY A 119 -8.77 0.91 -8.60
C GLY A 119 -7.24 0.92 -8.65
N VAL A 120 -6.59 0.72 -7.49
CA VAL A 120 -5.12 0.63 -7.36
C VAL A 120 -4.57 -0.52 -8.20
N VAL A 121 -5.16 -1.72 -8.09
CA VAL A 121 -4.72 -2.88 -8.88
C VAL A 121 -4.76 -2.57 -10.37
N GLY A 122 -5.86 -1.98 -10.85
CA GLY A 122 -6.01 -1.58 -12.25
C GLY A 122 -4.99 -0.53 -12.70
N ARG A 123 -4.67 0.47 -11.87
CA ARG A 123 -3.66 1.49 -12.18
C ARG A 123 -2.25 0.92 -12.19
N VAL A 124 -1.90 0.09 -11.22
CA VAL A 124 -0.61 -0.63 -11.18
C VAL A 124 -0.44 -1.50 -12.42
N ALA A 125 -1.46 -2.28 -12.78
CA ALA A 125 -1.45 -3.15 -13.96
C ALA A 125 -1.19 -2.35 -15.25
N ARG A 126 -1.92 -1.24 -15.47
CA ARG A 126 -1.71 -0.35 -16.63
C ARG A 126 -0.33 0.30 -16.63
N LYS A 127 0.16 0.74 -15.47
CA LYS A 127 1.48 1.38 -15.36
C LYS A 127 2.60 0.43 -15.72
N VAL A 128 2.55 -0.83 -15.27
CA VAL A 128 3.53 -1.84 -15.65
C VAL A 128 3.43 -2.18 -17.14
N ALA A 129 2.21 -2.36 -17.66
CA ALA A 129 1.98 -2.70 -19.07
C ALA A 129 2.41 -1.58 -20.05
N ALA A 130 2.32 -0.31 -19.64
CA ALA A 130 2.76 0.83 -20.46
C ALA A 130 4.26 0.76 -20.80
N GLU A 131 5.07 0.22 -19.90
CA GLU A 131 6.51 0.00 -20.11
C GLU A 131 6.83 -1.42 -20.62
N ASN A 132 5.85 -2.32 -20.59
CA ASN A 132 5.98 -3.74 -20.94
C ASN A 132 4.76 -4.21 -21.75
N PRO A 133 4.63 -3.83 -23.03
CA PRO A 133 3.45 -4.15 -23.82
C PRO A 133 3.17 -5.66 -23.87
N GLY A 134 1.92 -6.05 -23.62
CA GLY A 134 1.47 -7.45 -23.65
C GLY A 134 1.69 -8.23 -22.36
N VAL A 135 2.26 -7.61 -21.31
CA VAL A 135 2.42 -8.22 -19.98
C VAL A 135 1.20 -7.89 -19.10
N ARG A 136 0.61 -8.91 -18.46
CA ARG A 136 -0.46 -8.74 -17.48
C ARG A 136 0.03 -8.94 -16.05
N LEU A 137 -0.46 -8.11 -15.14
CA LEU A 137 -0.24 -8.26 -13.71
C LEU A 137 -0.91 -9.55 -13.22
N THR A 138 -0.10 -10.44 -12.67
CA THR A 138 -0.56 -11.68 -12.05
C THR A 138 -1.14 -11.36 -10.68
N VAL A 139 -2.43 -11.66 -10.48
CA VAL A 139 -3.16 -11.35 -9.26
C VAL A 139 -3.71 -12.65 -8.66
N GLY A 140 -3.30 -12.91 -7.42
CA GLY A 140 -3.87 -13.95 -6.55
C GLY A 140 -5.09 -13.42 -5.82
N GLU A 141 -5.26 -13.83 -4.57
CA GLU A 141 -6.46 -13.53 -3.81
C GLU A 141 -6.47 -12.08 -3.30
N LEU A 142 -7.64 -11.44 -3.40
CA LEU A 142 -8.06 -10.25 -2.65
C LEU A 142 -8.89 -10.77 -1.48
N SER A 143 -10.15 -10.37 -1.32
CA SER A 143 -11.09 -10.86 -0.31
C SER A 143 -12.16 -11.79 -0.90
N GLN A 144 -12.92 -12.45 -0.02
CA GLN A 144 -14.28 -12.92 -0.34
C GLN A 144 -15.20 -11.72 -0.58
N GLU A 145 -16.34 -11.94 -1.26
CA GLU A 145 -17.33 -10.91 -1.56
C GLU A 145 -17.80 -10.15 -0.32
N GLU A 146 -18.09 -10.86 0.77
CA GLU A 146 -18.48 -10.25 2.06
C GLU A 146 -17.30 -10.06 3.03
N GLY A 147 -16.06 -10.32 2.58
CA GLY A 147 -14.87 -10.38 3.42
C GLY A 147 -14.86 -11.59 4.36
N GLY A 148 -14.20 -11.46 5.51
CA GLY A 148 -14.05 -12.53 6.49
C GLY A 148 -12.97 -13.58 6.14
N ASP A 149 -12.84 -14.58 7.02
CA ASP A 149 -11.76 -15.58 7.02
C ASP A 149 -11.65 -16.33 5.68
N ILE A 150 -10.47 -16.25 5.05
CA ILE A 150 -10.10 -17.09 3.90
C ILE A 150 -9.17 -18.22 4.37
N VAL A 151 -9.52 -19.45 4.02
CA VAL A 151 -8.69 -20.63 4.37
C VAL A 151 -7.29 -20.48 3.79
N GLY A 152 -6.28 -20.57 4.64
CA GLY A 152 -4.86 -20.44 4.24
C GLY A 152 -4.29 -19.03 4.39
N HIS A 153 -5.14 -18.04 4.69
CA HIS A 153 -4.76 -16.65 4.92
C HIS A 153 -4.97 -16.25 6.36
N SER A 154 -4.14 -15.31 6.84
CA SER A 154 -4.31 -14.69 8.15
C SER A 154 -4.90 -13.27 8.07
N SER A 155 -5.08 -12.75 6.86
CA SER A 155 -5.73 -11.47 6.60
C SER A 155 -6.61 -11.60 5.35
N HIS A 156 -6.77 -10.57 4.53
CA HIS A 156 -7.70 -10.52 3.40
C HIS A 156 -9.18 -10.43 3.78
N GLU A 157 -9.50 -10.05 5.01
CA GLU A 157 -10.89 -10.13 5.49
C GLU A 157 -11.73 -8.87 5.24
N ASN A 158 -11.13 -7.76 4.82
CA ASN A 158 -11.83 -6.47 4.74
C ASN A 158 -11.67 -5.71 3.41
N GLY A 159 -11.26 -6.38 2.33
CA GLY A 159 -11.14 -5.78 1.00
C GLY A 159 -9.99 -4.80 0.81
N ARG A 160 -8.94 -4.88 1.65
CA ARG A 160 -7.77 -3.97 1.62
C ARG A 160 -6.46 -4.67 1.29
N ASP A 161 -6.46 -6.00 1.13
CA ASP A 161 -5.29 -6.82 0.82
C ASP A 161 -5.37 -7.41 -0.59
N VAL A 162 -4.23 -7.54 -1.27
CA VAL A 162 -4.10 -8.22 -2.57
C VAL A 162 -2.75 -8.94 -2.66
N ASP A 163 -2.78 -10.15 -3.21
CA ASP A 163 -1.56 -10.89 -3.56
C ASP A 163 -1.15 -10.64 -5.01
N PHE A 164 -0.02 -9.96 -5.23
CA PHE A 164 0.58 -9.84 -6.57
C PHE A 164 1.59 -10.95 -6.81
N GLY A 165 1.27 -11.84 -7.75
CA GLY A 165 2.19 -12.85 -8.23
C GLY A 165 3.39 -12.24 -8.94
N PHE A 166 4.51 -12.96 -8.93
CA PHE A 166 5.72 -12.47 -9.57
C PHE A 166 5.67 -12.59 -11.09
N TYR A 167 6.32 -11.64 -11.76
CA TYR A 167 6.64 -11.76 -13.18
C TYR A 167 7.77 -12.77 -13.42
N TRP A 168 7.57 -13.61 -14.42
CA TRP A 168 8.50 -14.65 -14.85
C TRP A 168 8.83 -14.48 -16.32
N VAL A 169 10.04 -14.89 -16.70
CA VAL A 169 10.41 -15.13 -18.10
C VAL A 169 10.73 -16.60 -18.29
N ASP A 170 10.37 -17.14 -19.44
CA ASP A 170 10.73 -18.51 -19.84
C ASP A 170 12.15 -18.60 -20.42
N GLU A 171 12.51 -19.78 -20.92
CA GLU A 171 13.83 -20.09 -21.47
C GLU A 171 14.14 -19.29 -22.76
N ASP A 172 13.11 -18.80 -23.45
CA ASP A 172 13.22 -17.94 -24.64
C ASP A 172 13.26 -16.45 -24.27
N GLY A 173 13.18 -16.12 -22.97
CA GLY A 173 13.15 -14.75 -22.47
C GLY A 173 11.79 -14.07 -22.63
N LEU A 174 10.73 -14.82 -22.95
CA LEU A 174 9.38 -14.31 -23.12
C LEU A 174 8.66 -14.25 -21.77
N PRO A 175 7.77 -13.26 -21.55
CA PRO A 175 6.92 -13.24 -20.35
C PRO A 175 6.10 -14.53 -20.22
N TYR A 176 6.08 -15.10 -19.02
CA TYR A 176 5.31 -16.29 -18.70
C TYR A 176 4.25 -15.97 -17.64
N GLU A 177 2.99 -16.24 -17.98
CA GLU A 177 1.83 -16.05 -17.10
C GLU A 177 1.45 -17.39 -16.46
N PRO A 178 1.71 -17.60 -15.17
CA PRO A 178 1.41 -18.87 -14.53
C PRO A 178 -0.08 -19.00 -14.19
N SER A 179 -0.58 -20.22 -14.01
CA SER A 179 -1.96 -20.47 -13.54
C SER A 179 -2.12 -20.42 -12.02
N ARG A 180 -1.00 -20.38 -11.28
CA ARG A 180 -0.91 -20.38 -9.82
C ARG A 180 0.28 -19.54 -9.35
N LEU A 181 0.32 -19.16 -8.08
CA LEU A 181 1.51 -18.53 -7.51
C LEU A 181 2.70 -19.51 -7.45
N ILE A 182 3.89 -19.05 -7.87
CA ILE A 182 5.09 -19.89 -8.00
C ILE A 182 6.17 -19.48 -7.00
N ASN A 183 6.64 -20.42 -6.19
CA ASN A 183 7.77 -20.18 -5.27
C ASN A 183 9.08 -20.01 -6.04
N VAL A 184 9.76 -18.88 -5.83
CA VAL A 184 11.10 -18.63 -6.35
C VAL A 184 12.16 -19.34 -5.50
N ARG A 185 13.10 -20.00 -6.19
CA ARG A 185 14.29 -20.62 -5.56
C ARG A 185 15.34 -19.56 -5.25
N ALA A 186 16.35 -19.95 -4.48
CA ALA A 186 17.42 -19.04 -4.06
C ALA A 186 18.28 -18.52 -5.22
N ASP A 187 18.29 -19.22 -6.36
CA ASP A 187 18.99 -18.87 -7.60
C ASP A 187 18.15 -18.02 -8.57
N LYS A 188 17.00 -17.48 -8.11
CA LYS A 188 16.03 -16.73 -8.92
C LYS A 188 15.32 -17.56 -9.99
N THR A 189 15.28 -18.89 -9.86
CA THR A 189 14.57 -19.76 -10.81
C THR A 189 13.30 -20.39 -10.22
N ALA A 190 12.46 -20.93 -11.08
CA ALA A 190 11.41 -21.89 -10.75
C ALA A 190 11.32 -22.96 -11.85
N VAL A 191 10.71 -24.11 -11.55
CA VAL A 191 10.38 -25.13 -12.57
C VAL A 191 8.90 -25.40 -12.49
N VAL A 192 8.21 -25.20 -13.61
CA VAL A 192 6.75 -25.35 -13.75
C VAL A 192 6.47 -26.06 -15.06
N ASP A 193 5.71 -27.14 -15.01
CA ASP A 193 5.32 -27.94 -16.17
C ASP A 193 6.49 -28.32 -17.10
N GLY A 194 7.63 -28.64 -16.49
CA GLY A 194 8.86 -29.00 -17.20
C GLY A 194 9.66 -27.83 -17.79
N LYS A 195 9.19 -26.59 -17.64
CA LYS A 195 9.90 -25.37 -18.07
C LYS A 195 10.70 -24.76 -16.94
N THR A 196 11.88 -24.24 -17.24
CA THR A 196 12.64 -23.39 -16.32
C THR A 196 12.19 -21.95 -16.48
N LEU A 197 11.79 -21.32 -15.39
CA LEU A 197 11.43 -19.91 -15.36
C LEU A 197 12.49 -19.12 -14.60
N THR A 198 12.76 -17.90 -15.05
CA THR A 198 13.62 -16.95 -14.34
C THR A 198 12.78 -15.81 -13.79
N PHE A 199 13.00 -15.47 -12.52
CA PHE A 199 12.35 -14.36 -11.84
C PHE A 199 12.79 -13.03 -12.48
N ASP A 200 11.84 -12.26 -12.98
CA ASP A 200 12.11 -10.99 -13.65
C ASP A 200 12.26 -9.86 -12.63
N VAL A 201 13.48 -9.61 -12.17
CA VAL A 201 13.74 -8.60 -11.14
C VAL A 201 13.27 -7.21 -11.58
N ALA A 202 13.44 -6.87 -12.86
CA ALA A 202 13.09 -5.56 -13.38
C ALA A 202 11.58 -5.33 -13.38
N ARG A 203 10.79 -6.26 -13.94
CA ARG A 203 9.33 -6.13 -13.95
C ARG A 203 8.72 -6.25 -12.56
N ASN A 204 9.28 -7.09 -11.69
CA ASN A 204 8.83 -7.18 -10.31
C ASN A 204 9.12 -5.90 -9.50
N TRP A 205 10.23 -5.18 -9.79
CA TRP A 205 10.46 -3.86 -9.22
C TRP A 205 9.37 -2.85 -9.63
N LYS A 206 8.90 -2.91 -10.88
CA LYS A 206 7.87 -2.01 -11.41
C LYS A 206 6.54 -2.09 -10.66
N ILE A 207 6.21 -3.22 -10.02
CA ILE A 207 5.04 -3.32 -9.15
C ILE A 207 5.17 -2.36 -7.95
N ILE A 208 6.29 -2.43 -7.23
CA ILE A 208 6.54 -1.60 -6.04
C ILE A 208 6.70 -0.13 -6.43
N GLU A 209 7.39 0.15 -7.52
CA GLU A 209 7.51 1.50 -8.06
C GLU A 209 6.14 2.09 -8.41
N ALA A 210 5.29 1.32 -9.09
CA ALA A 210 3.94 1.76 -9.44
C ALA A 210 3.10 2.04 -8.19
N LEU A 211 3.12 1.16 -7.19
CA LEU A 211 2.40 1.36 -5.92
C LEU A 211 2.87 2.59 -5.15
N LEU A 212 4.18 2.87 -5.12
CA LEU A 212 4.75 3.99 -4.37
C LEU A 212 4.62 5.34 -5.07
N THR A 213 4.33 5.33 -6.37
CA THR A 213 4.18 6.53 -7.21
C THR A 213 2.76 6.74 -7.69
N ASP A 214 1.81 5.96 -7.15
CA ASP A 214 0.38 6.14 -7.34
C ASP A 214 -0.14 6.97 -6.15
N GLU A 215 -0.61 8.19 -6.45
CA GLU A 215 -1.06 9.18 -5.46
C GLU A 215 -2.33 8.74 -4.71
N GLU A 216 -3.04 7.76 -5.23
CA GLU A 216 -4.25 7.20 -4.63
C GLU A 216 -4.02 5.82 -4.00
N ALA A 217 -2.81 5.26 -4.06
CA ALA A 217 -2.58 3.90 -3.60
C ALA A 217 -2.58 3.73 -2.08
N ASP A 218 -2.23 4.78 -1.33
CA ASP A 218 -2.15 4.75 0.12
C ASP A 218 -1.50 3.45 0.64
N LEU A 219 -0.36 3.08 0.05
CA LEU A 219 0.31 1.82 0.33
C LEU A 219 0.72 1.74 1.81
N ASN A 220 0.17 0.76 2.52
CA ASN A 220 0.53 0.46 3.91
C ASN A 220 1.75 -0.46 3.98
N ILE A 221 1.66 -1.65 3.39
CA ILE A 221 2.71 -2.66 3.48
C ILE A 221 2.75 -3.53 2.23
N ALA A 222 3.95 -4.00 1.89
CA ALA A 222 4.18 -5.06 0.92
C ALA A 222 5.02 -6.15 1.58
N LEU A 223 4.37 -7.22 2.08
CA LEU A 223 5.08 -8.35 2.65
C LEU A 223 5.74 -9.17 1.54
N ILE A 224 7.02 -9.47 1.74
CA ILE A 224 7.82 -10.18 0.75
C ILE A 224 8.97 -10.94 1.42
N ASN A 225 9.40 -12.04 0.80
CA ASN A 225 10.60 -12.75 1.25
C ASN A 225 11.84 -11.84 1.33
N VAL A 226 12.66 -12.04 2.36
CA VAL A 226 13.90 -11.28 2.62
C VAL A 226 14.88 -11.28 1.45
N ARG A 227 15.02 -12.39 0.71
CA ARG A 227 15.94 -12.48 -0.42
C ARG A 227 15.43 -11.68 -1.61
N ILE A 228 14.14 -11.78 -1.89
CA ILE A 228 13.50 -11.07 -3.01
C ILE A 228 13.54 -9.57 -2.73
N ARG A 229 13.20 -9.15 -1.50
CA ARG A 229 13.37 -7.76 -1.06
C ARG A 229 14.77 -7.23 -1.35
N ARG A 230 15.80 -8.02 -1.03
CA ARG A 230 17.20 -7.65 -1.31
C ARG A 230 17.45 -7.51 -2.80
N TRP A 231 17.03 -8.47 -3.63
CA TRP A 231 17.22 -8.40 -5.08
C TRP A 231 16.58 -7.16 -5.70
N LEU A 232 15.37 -6.81 -5.25
CA LEU A 232 14.65 -5.64 -5.75
C LEU A 232 15.33 -4.32 -5.35
N LEU A 233 15.79 -4.21 -4.09
CA LEU A 233 16.53 -3.02 -3.63
C LEU A 233 17.92 -2.89 -4.27
N ASP A 234 18.61 -4.01 -4.49
CA ASP A 234 19.89 -4.06 -5.20
C ASP A 234 19.70 -3.59 -6.65
N TYR A 235 18.67 -4.10 -7.34
CA TYR A 235 18.29 -3.67 -8.69
C TYR A 235 17.94 -2.18 -8.75
N ALA A 236 17.12 -1.68 -7.82
CA ALA A 236 16.74 -0.28 -7.79
C ALA A 236 17.95 0.65 -7.64
N ARG A 237 18.90 0.27 -6.77
CA ARG A 237 20.16 1.01 -6.59
C ARG A 237 20.99 1.01 -7.87
N GLU A 238 21.15 -0.15 -8.51
CA GLU A 238 21.94 -0.32 -9.72
C GLU A 238 21.32 0.37 -10.94
N SER A 239 20.00 0.48 -10.96
CA SER A 239 19.23 1.15 -12.02
C SER A 239 19.11 2.67 -11.81
N GLY A 240 19.75 3.23 -10.79
CA GLY A 240 19.77 4.68 -10.55
C GLY A 240 18.46 5.25 -9.99
N VAL A 241 17.61 4.43 -9.37
CA VAL A 241 16.39 4.91 -8.70
C VAL A 241 16.76 5.88 -7.57
N SER A 242 15.98 6.96 -7.42
CA SER A 242 16.21 7.99 -6.41
C SER A 242 16.33 7.43 -4.99
N ASP A 243 17.13 8.08 -4.14
CA ASP A 243 17.31 7.69 -2.75
C ASP A 243 15.97 7.70 -1.97
N ASP A 244 15.10 8.68 -2.24
CA ASP A 244 13.77 8.79 -1.63
C ASP A 244 12.88 7.58 -1.97
N LEU A 245 12.74 7.25 -3.25
CA LEU A 245 11.89 6.13 -3.66
C LEU A 245 12.46 4.79 -3.15
N ARG A 246 13.79 4.62 -3.16
CA ARG A 246 14.44 3.44 -2.57
C ARG A 246 14.23 3.37 -1.07
N HIS A 247 14.26 4.50 -0.37
CA HIS A 247 13.97 4.57 1.06
C HIS A 247 12.54 4.13 1.34
N ARG A 248 11.54 4.73 0.68
CA ARG A 248 10.13 4.34 0.81
C ARG A 248 9.92 2.86 0.52
N ALA A 249 10.49 2.36 -0.58
CA ALA A 249 10.46 0.94 -0.94
C ALA A 249 11.05 0.04 0.15
N SER A 250 12.17 0.44 0.76
CA SER A 250 12.79 -0.30 1.86
C SER A 250 11.92 -0.34 3.12
N VAL A 251 11.09 0.67 3.35
CA VAL A 251 10.21 0.78 4.52
C VAL A 251 8.92 -0.01 4.32
N VAL A 252 8.29 0.08 3.14
CA VAL A 252 7.02 -0.64 2.86
C VAL A 252 7.23 -2.12 2.58
N MET A 253 8.34 -2.49 1.92
CA MET A 253 8.68 -3.90 1.71
C MET A 253 9.17 -4.50 3.03
N ARG A 254 8.27 -5.18 3.73
CA ARG A 254 8.52 -5.75 5.05
C ARG A 254 8.73 -7.25 4.96
N VAL A 255 9.70 -7.74 5.72
CA VAL A 255 9.95 -9.17 5.83
C VAL A 255 8.98 -9.74 6.87
N PRO A 256 8.24 -10.82 6.55
CA PRO A 256 7.35 -11.48 7.50
C PRO A 256 8.08 -11.93 8.78
N LYS A 257 7.35 -11.94 9.91
CA LYS A 257 7.89 -12.45 11.18
C LYS A 257 8.23 -13.94 11.06
N ARG A 258 9.16 -14.42 11.89
CA ARG A 258 9.53 -15.84 11.93
C ARG A 258 8.29 -16.71 12.19
N GLY A 259 8.09 -17.72 11.36
CA GLY A 259 6.96 -18.65 11.44
C GLY A 259 5.74 -18.24 10.62
N ALA A 260 5.69 -17.01 10.09
CA ALA A 260 4.69 -16.61 9.10
C ALA A 260 5.02 -17.19 7.71
N HIS A 261 4.04 -17.13 6.80
CA HIS A 261 4.23 -17.49 5.40
C HIS A 261 5.46 -16.76 4.81
N PRO A 262 6.35 -17.42 4.05
CA PRO A 262 7.62 -16.83 3.65
C PRO A 262 7.53 -15.88 2.44
N HIS A 263 6.34 -15.76 1.82
CA HIS A 263 6.07 -14.90 0.66
C HIS A 263 7.10 -15.09 -0.47
N LEU A 264 7.35 -16.36 -0.81
CA LEU A 264 8.29 -16.77 -1.86
C LEU A 264 7.65 -16.76 -3.25
N ASN A 265 6.37 -16.47 -3.36
CA ASN A 265 5.60 -16.58 -4.60
C ASN A 265 4.75 -15.35 -4.95
N HIS A 266 4.68 -14.36 -4.06
CA HIS A 266 3.93 -13.12 -4.26
C HIS A 266 4.46 -11.98 -3.37
N PHE A 267 4.04 -10.76 -3.70
CA PHE A 267 3.91 -9.67 -2.74
C PHE A 267 2.52 -9.74 -2.12
N HIS A 268 2.43 -9.73 -0.79
CA HIS A 268 1.15 -9.51 -0.11
C HIS A 268 1.05 -8.03 0.22
N VAL A 269 0.18 -7.31 -0.48
CA VAL A 269 0.06 -5.86 -0.44
C VAL A 269 -1.19 -5.44 0.32
N ARG A 270 -1.06 -4.40 1.14
CA ARG A 270 -2.18 -3.75 1.84
C ARG A 270 -2.19 -2.26 1.56
N ILE A 271 -3.39 -1.72 1.34
CA ILE A 271 -3.63 -0.28 1.36
C ILE A 271 -4.22 0.15 2.72
N TYR A 272 -3.96 1.40 3.12
CA TYR A 272 -4.54 1.96 4.35
C TYR A 272 -6.06 2.07 4.25
N CYS A 273 -6.73 2.11 5.41
CA CYS A 273 -8.13 2.50 5.48
C CYS A 273 -8.33 3.94 4.94
N PRO A 274 -9.48 4.25 4.34
CA PRO A 274 -9.78 5.57 3.82
C PRO A 274 -9.82 6.59 4.96
N GLU A 275 -9.69 7.86 4.61
CA GLU A 275 -9.84 8.96 5.57
C GLU A 275 -11.24 8.91 6.20
N ASP A 276 -11.32 9.32 7.48
CA ASP A 276 -12.57 9.48 8.23
C ASP A 276 -13.47 8.24 8.38
N ASP A 277 -12.96 7.05 8.05
CA ASP A 277 -13.67 5.79 8.27
C ASP A 277 -13.41 5.24 9.67
N GLY A 278 -14.35 5.50 10.59
CA GLY A 278 -14.31 4.93 11.95
C GLY A 278 -14.61 3.42 12.03
N GLN A 279 -14.96 2.80 10.91
CA GLN A 279 -15.36 1.39 10.81
C GLN A 279 -14.19 0.51 10.35
N CYS A 280 -13.34 0.98 9.44
CA CYS A 280 -12.07 0.37 9.05
C CYS A 280 -10.94 0.68 10.06
N ARG A 281 -10.04 -0.27 10.31
CA ARG A 281 -8.94 -0.11 11.27
C ARG A 281 -7.61 -0.68 10.77
N ASP A 282 -6.61 0.20 10.71
CA ASP A 282 -5.21 -0.16 10.48
C ASP A 282 -4.49 -0.62 11.76
N PHE A 283 -3.38 -1.35 11.59
CA PHE A 283 -2.52 -1.78 12.71
C PHE A 283 -1.42 -0.77 13.05
N ASN A 284 -1.15 0.18 12.16
CA ASN A 284 -0.06 1.14 12.21
C ASN A 284 -0.54 2.52 11.77
N GLY A 285 0.18 3.56 12.19
CA GLY A 285 -0.01 4.91 11.66
C GLY A 285 0.36 5.00 10.18
N LEU A 286 -0.09 6.07 9.54
CA LEU A 286 0.28 6.41 8.18
C LEU A 286 1.79 6.62 8.05
N TRP A 287 2.33 6.29 6.88
CA TRP A 287 3.63 6.80 6.49
C TRP A 287 3.54 8.30 6.21
N ASP A 288 4.61 9.05 6.49
CA ASP A 288 4.63 10.51 6.29
C ASP A 288 4.25 10.89 4.86
N TRP A 289 4.81 10.21 3.84
CA TRP A 289 4.46 10.48 2.44
C TRP A 289 3.03 10.10 2.05
N VAL A 290 2.38 9.18 2.79
CA VAL A 290 0.95 8.88 2.58
C VAL A 290 0.11 9.99 3.21
N ALA A 291 0.48 10.47 4.40
CA ALA A 291 -0.18 11.59 5.05
C ALA A 291 -0.07 12.88 4.20
N ASP A 292 1.10 13.14 3.61
CA ASP A 292 1.32 14.27 2.70
C ASP A 292 0.44 14.15 1.45
N ALA A 293 0.46 13.00 0.77
CA ALA A 293 -0.38 12.77 -0.43
C ALA A 293 -1.89 12.87 -0.14
N ARG A 294 -2.31 12.47 1.06
CA ARG A 294 -3.68 12.65 1.58
C ARG A 294 -4.04 14.13 1.74
N ALA A 295 -3.18 14.90 2.40
CA ALA A 295 -3.37 16.33 2.57
C ALA A 295 -3.44 17.08 1.22
N GLU A 296 -2.55 16.76 0.29
CA GLU A 296 -2.55 17.35 -1.06
C GLU A 296 -3.86 17.06 -1.82
N ARG A 297 -4.37 15.83 -1.74
CA ARG A 297 -5.67 15.46 -2.33
C ARG A 297 -6.85 16.20 -1.68
N ALA A 298 -6.84 16.32 -0.36
CA ALA A 298 -7.86 17.07 0.37
C ALA A 298 -7.88 18.54 -0.05
N GLU A 299 -6.71 19.19 -0.14
CA GLU A 299 -6.58 20.57 -0.62
C GLU A 299 -7.06 20.73 -2.07
N ALA A 300 -6.73 19.79 -2.95
CA ALA A 300 -7.18 19.78 -4.34
C ALA A 300 -8.70 19.63 -4.46
N SER A 301 -9.30 18.71 -3.69
CA SER A 301 -10.75 18.51 -3.62
C SER A 301 -11.46 19.77 -3.13
N ASP A 302 -10.95 20.38 -2.08
CA ASP A 302 -11.42 21.65 -1.53
C ASP A 302 -11.36 22.80 -2.55
N ALA A 303 -10.28 22.87 -3.33
CA ALA A 303 -10.12 23.85 -4.40
C ALA A 303 -11.14 23.64 -5.53
N LEU A 304 -11.37 22.40 -5.93
CA LEU A 304 -12.39 22.03 -6.93
C LEU A 304 -13.80 22.39 -6.43
N ALA A 305 -14.14 22.02 -5.20
CA ALA A 305 -15.44 22.32 -4.60
C ALA A 305 -15.70 23.83 -4.51
N ARG A 306 -14.67 24.65 -4.23
CA ARG A 306 -14.78 26.13 -4.27
C ARG A 306 -14.96 26.67 -5.68
N ALA A 307 -14.30 26.07 -6.68
CA ALA A 307 -14.41 26.49 -8.08
C ALA A 307 -15.78 26.14 -8.70
N GLU A 308 -16.42 25.07 -8.22
CA GLU A 308 -17.76 24.64 -8.66
C GLU A 308 -18.92 25.41 -7.98
N GLN A 309 -18.64 26.28 -7.00
CA GLN A 309 -19.69 27.12 -6.42
C GLN A 309 -20.20 28.14 -7.45
N PRO A 310 -21.50 28.16 -7.78
CA PRO A 310 -22.04 29.12 -8.75
C PRO A 310 -21.87 30.56 -8.27
N ALA A 311 -21.59 31.47 -9.21
CA ALA A 311 -21.37 32.90 -8.99
C ALA A 311 -22.62 33.69 -8.52
N GLU A 312 -23.55 33.07 -7.78
CA GLU A 312 -24.77 33.72 -7.29
C GLU A 312 -24.56 34.52 -5.99
N THR A 313 -23.38 34.48 -5.37
CA THR A 313 -23.13 35.17 -4.08
C THR A 313 -22.40 36.52 -4.21
N LEU A 314 -22.36 37.13 -5.40
CA LEU A 314 -21.81 38.48 -5.60
C LEU A 314 -22.84 39.56 -5.97
N ALA A 315 -24.13 39.23 -6.07
CA ALA A 315 -25.21 40.19 -6.39
C ALA A 315 -26.08 40.62 -5.21
N ARG A 316 -25.63 40.43 -3.96
CA ARG A 316 -26.28 40.98 -2.75
C ARG A 316 -25.28 41.73 -1.88
N ARG A 317 -24.77 42.85 -2.37
CA ARG A 317 -24.22 43.94 -1.57
C ARG A 317 -24.55 45.27 -2.22
#